data_AF-A0A453HK64-F1
#
_entry.id   AF-A0A453HK64-F1
#
_cell.length_a   1.000
_cell.length_b   1.000
_cell.length_c   1.000
_cell.angle_alpha   90.00
_cell.angle_beta   90.00
_cell.angle_gamma   90.00
#
_symmetry.space_group_name_H-M   'P 1'
#
loop_
_entity.id
_entity.type
_entity.pdbx_description
1 polymer ?
#
loop_
_entity_poly.entity_id
_entity_poly.type
_entity_poly.pdbx_seq_one_letter_code
_entity_poly.pdbx_strand_id
1 'polypeptide(L)'
;MGPSFDALSCILKHSPVLEKLSLHLFKGQRADVKMKGSYSSMERSSVISEHLKVVDVKCCVDEKVAEVLKFLCTLNIRFCFV
;
A
#
# COMPACT_ATOMS: atom_id res chain seq x y z
N MET A 1 -14.75 14.18 -6.79
CA MET A 1 -13.91 13.12 -7.39
C MET A 1 -12.85 12.75 -6.37
N GLY A 2 -12.88 11.53 -5.82
CA GLY A 2 -11.84 11.07 -4.90
C GLY A 2 -10.49 10.92 -5.61
N PRO A 3 -9.39 10.71 -4.87
CA PRO A 3 -8.12 10.35 -5.50
C PRO A 3 -8.29 9.06 -6.30
N SER A 4 -7.96 9.10 -7.58
CA SER A 4 -7.85 7.89 -8.39
C SER A 4 -6.57 7.15 -7.98
N PHE A 5 -6.72 5.93 -7.48
CA PHE A 5 -5.63 5.00 -7.19
C PHE A 5 -5.36 4.06 -8.37
N ASP A 6 -5.84 4.41 -9.56
CA ASP A 6 -5.81 3.55 -10.75
C ASP A 6 -4.38 3.22 -11.17
N ALA A 7 -3.45 4.16 -11.03
CA ALA A 7 -2.03 3.93 -11.29
C ALA A 7 -1.44 2.85 -10.36
N LEU A 8 -1.77 2.91 -9.07
CA LEU A 8 -1.29 1.96 -8.05
C LEU A 8 -1.90 0.58 -8.28
N SER A 9 -3.19 0.52 -8.58
CA SER A 9 -3.90 -0.70 -8.99
C SER A 9 -3.30 -1.32 -10.25
N CYS A 10 -2.98 -0.49 -11.24
CA CYS A 10 -2.38 -0.91 -12.50
C CYS A 10 -1.00 -1.56 -12.27
N ILE A 11 -0.13 -0.92 -11.47
CA ILE A 11 1.18 -1.49 -11.11
C ILE A 11 1.01 -2.84 -10.42
N LEU A 12 0.12 -2.93 -9.43
CA LEU A 12 -0.12 -4.15 -8.66
C LEU A 12 -0.67 -5.31 -9.52
N LYS A 13 -1.52 -5.00 -10.52
CA LYS A 13 -2.10 -5.98 -11.44
C LYS A 13 -1.13 -6.45 -12.51
N HIS A 14 -0.37 -5.51 -13.11
CA HIS A 14 0.42 -5.76 -14.30
C HIS A 14 1.90 -6.07 -14.00
N SER A 15 2.30 -6.07 -12.73
CA SER A 15 3.66 -6.44 -12.31
C SER A 15 3.64 -7.83 -11.64
N PRO A 16 3.58 -8.93 -12.41
CA PRO A 16 3.49 -10.26 -11.84
C PRO A 16 4.68 -10.55 -10.93
N VAL A 17 5.89 -10.12 -11.27
CA VAL A 17 7.12 -10.39 -10.47
C VAL A 17 7.35 -9.43 -9.29
N LEU A 18 6.39 -8.56 -8.96
CA LEU A 18 6.57 -7.54 -7.93
C LEU A 18 6.61 -8.19 -6.54
N GLU A 19 7.79 -8.36 -5.95
CA GLU A 19 7.93 -8.95 -4.61
C GLU A 19 7.82 -7.93 -3.46
N LYS A 20 8.16 -6.67 -3.73
CA LYS A 20 8.19 -5.64 -2.71
C LYS A 20 7.65 -4.34 -3.26
N LEU A 21 6.66 -3.78 -2.59
CA LEU A 21 6.18 -2.43 -2.82
C LEU A 21 6.69 -1.52 -1.70
N SER A 22 7.19 -0.34 -2.04
CA SER A 22 7.60 0.67 -1.06
C SER A 22 6.98 2.02 -1.41
N LEU A 23 6.16 2.56 -0.50
CA LEU A 23 5.44 3.81 -0.69
C LEU A 23 6.00 4.87 0.24
N HIS A 24 6.50 5.95 -0.36
CA HIS A 24 7.09 7.09 0.34
C HIS A 24 6.17 8.30 0.15
N LEU A 25 5.32 8.57 1.15
CA LEU A 25 4.26 9.59 1.10
C LEU A 25 4.61 10.74 2.05
N PHE A 26 5.39 11.71 1.56
CA PHE A 26 5.83 12.85 2.36
C PHE A 26 5.10 14.11 1.95
N LYS A 27 4.69 14.90 2.94
CA LYS A 27 4.17 16.25 2.74
C LYS A 27 4.87 17.21 3.70
N GLY A 28 5.98 17.78 3.22
CA GLY A 28 6.81 18.70 4.00
C GLY A 28 7.56 18.04 5.16
N GLN A 29 7.95 18.86 6.13
CA GLN A 29 8.84 18.50 7.24
C GLN A 29 8.04 18.01 8.47
N ARG A 30 7.19 16.99 8.29
CA ARG A 30 6.43 16.36 9.39
C ARG A 30 7.09 15.06 9.82
N ALA A 31 6.84 14.66 11.07
CA ALA A 31 7.28 13.37 11.62
C ALA A 31 6.84 12.21 10.72
N ASP A 32 7.78 11.34 10.39
CA ASP A 32 7.59 10.17 9.57
C ASP A 32 7.19 8.96 10.41
N VAL A 33 6.15 8.26 9.94
CA VAL A 33 5.72 6.98 10.47
C VAL A 33 6.13 5.91 9.47
N LYS A 34 6.64 4.78 9.99
CA LYS A 34 6.91 3.59 9.20
C LYS A 34 5.87 2.52 9.52
N MET A 35 5.38 1.89 8.47
CA MET A 35 4.41 0.81 8.54
C MET A 35 4.84 -0.30 7.60
N LYS A 36 4.55 -1.53 8.01
CA LYS A 36 4.71 -2.71 7.17
C LYS A 36 3.33 -3.34 6.93
N GLY A 37 2.98 -3.41 5.66
CA GLY A 37 1.82 -4.10 5.13
C GLY A 37 2.15 -5.57 4.90
N SER A 38 1.26 -6.43 5.38
CA SER A 38 1.25 -7.87 5.15
C SER A 38 -0.13 -8.27 4.63
N TYR A 39 -0.20 -9.33 3.83
CA TYR A 39 -1.47 -9.84 3.31
C TYR A 39 -1.64 -11.29 3.78
N SER A 40 -2.88 -11.67 4.04
CA SER A 40 -3.23 -13.05 4.39
C SER A 40 -3.21 -13.90 3.12
N SER A 41 -2.48 -15.01 3.10
CA SER A 41 -2.47 -15.91 1.95
C SER A 41 -3.84 -16.54 1.68
N MET A 42 -4.73 -16.61 2.69
CA MET A 42 -6.09 -17.14 2.56
C MET A 42 -7.08 -16.15 1.94
N GLU A 43 -6.79 -14.85 2.02
CA GLU A 43 -7.70 -13.79 1.58
C GLU A 43 -7.04 -12.94 0.47
N ARG A 44 -6.14 -13.53 -0.32
CA ARG A 44 -5.41 -12.77 -1.34
C ARG A 44 -6.37 -12.31 -2.44
N SER A 45 -6.46 -10.99 -2.65
CA SER A 45 -7.23 -10.43 -3.77
C SER A 45 -6.61 -10.85 -5.10
N SER A 46 -7.43 -11.16 -6.12
CA SER A 46 -6.95 -11.47 -7.48
C SER A 46 -6.30 -10.27 -8.18
N VAL A 47 -6.43 -9.08 -7.59
CA VAL A 47 -5.90 -7.81 -8.08
C VAL A 47 -4.42 -7.60 -7.74
N ILE A 48 -3.93 -8.25 -6.68
CA ILE A 48 -2.54 -8.08 -6.24
C ILE A 48 -1.65 -9.19 -6.79
N SER A 49 -0.43 -8.84 -7.19
CA SER A 49 0.60 -9.80 -7.61
C SER A 49 0.73 -10.94 -6.58
N GLU A 50 0.74 -12.18 -7.08
CA GLU A 50 0.93 -13.38 -6.26
C GLU A 50 2.29 -13.39 -5.55
N HIS A 51 3.27 -12.72 -6.15
CA HIS A 51 4.65 -12.68 -5.70
C HIS A 51 4.92 -11.54 -4.72
N LEU A 52 4.00 -10.58 -4.55
CA LEU A 52 4.13 -9.49 -3.59
C LEU A 52 4.25 -10.10 -2.20
N LYS A 53 5.38 -9.85 -1.52
CA LYS A 53 5.77 -10.34 -0.20
C LYS A 53 5.60 -9.30 0.90
N VAL A 54 5.91 -8.05 0.56
CA VAL A 54 5.99 -6.96 1.54
C VAL A 54 5.50 -5.67 0.92
N VAL A 55 4.75 -4.89 1.71
CA VAL A 55 4.41 -3.49 1.39
C VAL A 55 4.97 -2.61 2.49
N ASP A 56 6.09 -1.93 2.25
CA ASP A 56 6.62 -0.95 3.21
C ASP A 56 6.00 0.41 2.91
N VAL A 57 5.47 1.09 3.94
CA VAL A 57 4.94 2.44 3.81
C VAL A 57 5.69 3.35 4.76
N LYS A 58 6.20 4.45 4.23
CA LYS A 58 6.81 5.52 5.01
C LYS A 58 6.04 6.79 4.70
N CYS A 59 5.41 7.39 5.69
CA CYS A 59 4.48 8.48 5.47
C CYS A 59 4.36 9.44 6.64
N CYS A 60 3.97 10.68 6.37
CA CYS A 60 3.48 11.58 7.43
C CYS A 60 1.99 11.29 7.70
N VAL A 61 1.51 11.55 8.92
CA VAL A 61 0.07 11.42 9.22
C VAL A 61 -0.70 12.55 8.53
N ASP A 62 -1.43 12.22 7.47
CA ASP A 62 -2.28 13.11 6.68
C ASP A 62 -3.52 12.32 6.19
N GLU A 63 -4.65 13.01 5.99
CA GLU A 63 -5.89 12.44 5.47
C GLU A 63 -5.68 11.73 4.12
N LYS A 64 -4.81 12.27 3.26
CA LYS A 64 -4.49 11.65 1.96
C LYS A 64 -3.79 10.30 2.12
N VAL A 65 -2.93 10.18 3.13
CA VAL A 65 -2.26 8.92 3.46
C VAL A 65 -3.26 7.92 4.01
N ALA A 66 -4.21 8.37 4.84
CA ALA A 66 -5.29 7.52 5.32
C ALA A 66 -6.17 6.99 4.17
N GLU A 67 -6.43 7.79 3.12
CA GLU A 67 -7.14 7.32 1.91
C GLU A 67 -6.35 6.24 1.15
N VAL A 68 -5.03 6.41 0.99
CA VAL A 68 -4.15 5.39 0.37
C VAL A 68 -4.14 4.10 1.19
N LEU A 69 -3.98 4.20 2.51
CA LEU A 69 -3.97 3.03 3.39
C LEU A 69 -5.31 2.30 3.36
N LYS A 70 -6.44 3.04 3.36
CA LYS A 70 -7.77 2.44 3.20
C LYS A 70 -7.90 1.69 1.87
N PHE A 71 -7.45 2.27 0.76
CA PHE A 71 -7.43 1.58 -0.53
C PHE A 71 -6.63 0.28 -0.47
N LEU A 72 -5.42 0.31 0.09
CA LEU A 72 -4.59 -0.89 0.24
C LEU A 72 -5.25 -1.94 1.17
N CYS A 73 -5.96 -1.52 2.21
CA CYS A 73 -6.76 -2.43 3.03
C CYS A 73 -7.88 -3.13 2.24
N THR A 74 -8.49 -2.48 1.24
CA THR A 74 -9.48 -3.15 0.36
C THR A 74 -8.86 -4.22 -0.53
N LEU A 75 -7.53 -4.21 -0.69
CA LEU A 75 -6.76 -5.25 -1.37
C LEU A 75 -6.27 -6.34 -0.40
N ASN A 76 -6.83 -6.37 0.82
CA ASN A 76 -6.48 -7.28 1.91
C ASN A 76 -5.04 -7.14 2.41
N ILE A 77 -4.46 -5.95 2.30
CA ILE A 77 -3.19 -5.58 2.90
C ILE A 77 -3.46 -4.98 4.29
N ARG A 78 -2.95 -5.62 5.33
CA ARG A 78 -3.05 -5.18 6.73
C ARG A 78 -1.74 -4.54 7.16
N PHE A 79 -1.81 -3.34 7.71
CA PHE A 79 -0.63 -2.58 8.15
C PHE A 79 -0.41 -2.71 9.66
N CYS A 80 0.84 -2.92 10.03
CA CYS A 80 1.34 -2.79 11.40
C CYS A 80 2.36 -1.65 11.45
N PHE A 81 2.32 -0.84 12.51
CA PHE A 81 3.37 0.13 12.80
C PHE A 81 4.66 -0.62 13.19
N VAL A 82 5.80 -0.11 12.75
CA VAL A 82 7.12 -0.74 12.94
C VAL A 82 8.08 0.21 13.64
#